data_AF-A0A961WKI6-F1
#
_entry.id   AF-A0A961WKI6-F1
#
_cell.length_a   1.000
_cell.length_b   1.000
_cell.length_c   1.000
_cell.angle_alpha   90.00
_cell.angle_beta   90.00
_cell.angle_gamma   90.00
#
_symmetry.space_group_name_H-M   'P 1'
#
loop_
_entity.id
_entity.type
_entity.pdbx_description
1 polymer ?
#
loop_
_entity_poly.entity_id
_entity_poly.type
_entity_poly.pdbx_seq_one_letter_code
_entity_poly.pdbx_strand_id
1 'polypeptide(L)'
;MSETKLPGAPVLAPDGNPVPKRLVMLWEAGIFVWIMLVASALHFAFELSGFQPWVSVFGSVNESSVEHLKLFFWPALIAALVQHAYMRKRVNNFWWAKGVAILVAPIVLLASFYFYLGIALPIYGRGFLWADIGTGALGVLTGNILSYRIMTAPPLGSARRNIGLAIIGVLGLHFATAAYLTPRFFLYENFFGYKYSGDFGILPDYSKYLIFRSPEEYEAIKAAESASASS
;
A
#
# COMPACT_ATOMS: atom_id res chain seq x y z
N MET A 1 36.98 19.52 -21.29
CA MET A 1 37.59 18.43 -20.51
C MET A 1 36.48 17.51 -20.05
N SER A 2 36.36 16.34 -20.68
CA SER A 2 35.46 15.27 -20.23
C SER A 2 36.12 14.61 -19.03
N GLU A 3 35.64 14.86 -17.81
CA GLU A 3 36.05 14.09 -16.64
C GLU A 3 35.63 12.62 -16.84
N THR A 4 36.57 11.82 -17.29
CA THR A 4 36.48 10.36 -17.22
C THR A 4 36.50 9.96 -15.75
N LYS A 5 35.32 9.78 -15.16
CA LYS A 5 35.17 9.20 -13.80
C LYS A 5 35.97 7.90 -13.74
N LEU A 6 36.96 7.87 -12.85
CA LEU A 6 37.73 6.67 -12.56
C LEU A 6 36.78 5.52 -12.14
N PRO A 7 36.90 4.32 -12.74
CA PRO A 7 36.09 3.18 -12.33
C PRO A 7 36.34 2.87 -10.85
N GLY A 8 35.27 2.87 -10.04
CA GLY A 8 35.32 2.59 -8.60
C GLY A 8 35.18 3.80 -7.66
N ALA A 9 35.13 5.04 -8.18
CA ALA A 9 34.89 6.21 -7.34
C ALA A 9 33.52 6.16 -6.63
N PRO A 10 33.42 6.52 -5.34
CA PRO A 10 32.16 6.51 -4.62
C PRO A 10 31.15 7.50 -5.22
N VAL A 11 29.87 7.13 -5.23
CA VAL A 11 28.81 8.06 -5.59
C VAL A 11 28.67 9.10 -4.49
N LEU A 12 28.79 10.38 -4.86
CA LEU A 12 28.64 11.51 -3.94
C LEU A 12 27.18 11.94 -3.82
N ALA A 13 26.82 12.39 -2.63
CA ALA A 13 25.55 13.01 -2.28
C ALA A 13 25.60 14.54 -2.49
N PRO A 14 24.46 15.24 -2.41
CA PRO A 14 24.41 16.71 -2.54
C PRO A 14 25.26 17.47 -1.50
N ASP A 15 25.58 16.87 -0.36
CA ASP A 15 26.47 17.44 0.66
C ASP A 15 27.97 17.22 0.39
N GLY A 16 28.32 16.62 -0.76
CA GLY A 16 29.70 16.35 -1.18
C GLY A 16 30.30 15.07 -0.60
N ASN A 17 29.65 14.42 0.37
CA ASN A 17 30.14 13.19 0.97
C ASN A 17 29.68 11.95 0.17
N PRO A 18 30.36 10.80 0.31
CA PRO A 18 29.85 9.52 -0.21
C PRO A 18 28.45 9.20 0.32
N VAL A 19 27.57 8.71 -0.54
CA VAL A 19 26.22 8.29 -0.12
C VAL A 19 26.32 7.18 0.95
N PRO A 20 25.70 7.35 2.14
CA PRO A 20 25.80 6.40 3.23
C PRO A 20 24.90 5.17 3.00
N LYS A 21 25.30 4.27 2.09
CA LYS A 21 24.51 3.12 1.63
C LYS A 21 23.89 2.30 2.77
N ARG A 22 24.65 1.99 3.83
CA ARG A 22 24.14 1.22 4.99
C ARG A 22 23.01 1.95 5.70
N LEU A 23 23.11 3.26 5.87
CA LEU A 23 22.05 4.07 6.49
C LEU A 23 20.79 4.07 5.61
N VAL A 24 20.94 4.24 4.29
CA VAL A 24 19.81 4.16 3.35
C VAL A 24 19.12 2.79 3.42
N MET A 25 19.89 1.70 3.47
CA MET A 25 19.36 0.35 3.61
C MET A 25 18.58 0.17 4.92
N LEU A 26 19.10 0.68 6.04
CA LEU A 26 18.41 0.63 7.34
C LEU A 26 17.10 1.44 7.32
N TRP A 27 17.09 2.60 6.67
CA TRP A 27 15.85 3.35 6.44
C TRP A 27 14.85 2.54 5.64
N GLU A 28 15.24 1.98 4.48
CA GLU A 28 14.30 1.20 3.66
C GLU A 28 13.81 -0.06 4.39
N ALA A 29 14.64 -0.71 5.22
CA ALA A 29 14.20 -1.83 6.05
C ALA A 29 13.20 -1.39 7.13
N GLY A 30 13.45 -0.27 7.81
CA GLY A 30 12.51 0.29 8.79
C GLY A 30 11.19 0.73 8.17
N ILE A 31 11.24 1.33 6.98
CA ILE A 31 10.06 1.75 6.21
C ILE A 31 9.22 0.54 5.80
N PHE A 32 9.86 -0.57 5.41
CA PHE A 32 9.15 -1.82 5.12
C PHE A 32 8.34 -2.28 6.34
N VAL A 33 8.96 -2.37 7.51
CA VAL A 33 8.28 -2.79 8.75
C VAL A 33 7.16 -1.81 9.11
N TRP A 34 7.42 -0.51 9.03
CA TRP A 34 6.43 0.54 9.27
C TRP A 34 5.19 0.40 8.38
N ILE A 35 5.39 0.25 7.06
CA ILE A 35 4.30 0.11 6.11
C ILE A 35 3.47 -1.12 6.43
N MET A 36 4.09 -2.27 6.68
CA MET A 36 3.36 -3.51 6.97
C MET A 36 2.49 -3.36 8.24
N LEU A 37 3.04 -2.80 9.33
CA LEU A 37 2.31 -2.64 10.59
C LEU A 37 1.15 -1.64 10.46
N VAL A 38 1.41 -0.49 9.85
CA VAL A 38 0.40 0.57 9.74
C VAL A 38 -0.67 0.22 8.71
N ALA A 39 -0.32 -0.42 7.59
CA ALA A 39 -1.30 -0.91 6.63
C ALA A 39 -2.27 -1.92 7.26
N SER A 40 -1.75 -2.86 8.06
CA SER A 40 -2.60 -3.78 8.83
C SER A 40 -3.53 -3.05 9.81
N ALA A 41 -3.03 -2.01 10.50
CA ALA A 41 -3.89 -1.21 11.38
C ALA A 41 -4.96 -0.42 10.61
N LEU A 42 -4.61 0.14 9.44
CA LEU A 42 -5.54 0.89 8.60
C LEU A 42 -6.63 0.01 7.99
N HIS A 43 -6.38 -1.29 7.78
CA HIS A 43 -7.39 -2.24 7.32
C HIS A 43 -8.62 -2.22 8.23
N PHE A 44 -8.41 -2.20 9.55
CA PHE A 44 -9.47 -2.18 10.56
C PHE A 44 -9.98 -0.78 10.92
N ALA A 45 -9.27 0.29 10.53
CA ALA A 45 -9.50 1.64 11.06
C ALA A 45 -10.89 2.19 10.76
N PHE A 46 -11.46 1.91 9.58
CA PHE A 46 -12.76 2.43 9.20
C PHE A 46 -13.88 1.85 10.09
N GLU A 47 -13.88 0.54 10.30
CA GLU A 47 -14.81 -0.12 11.20
C GLU A 47 -14.62 0.33 12.65
N LEU A 48 -13.38 0.32 13.15
CA LEU A 48 -13.06 0.73 14.53
C LEU A 48 -13.42 2.21 14.82
N SER A 49 -13.53 3.03 13.78
CA SER A 49 -13.99 4.42 13.92
C SER A 49 -15.50 4.57 14.05
N GLY A 50 -16.28 3.48 13.89
CA GLY A 50 -17.73 3.55 13.74
C GLY A 50 -18.16 4.01 12.34
N PHE A 51 -17.36 3.67 11.31
CA PHE A 51 -17.63 4.01 9.90
C PHE A 51 -17.66 5.52 9.64
N GLN A 52 -16.79 6.28 10.30
CA GLN A 52 -16.73 7.72 10.14
C GLN A 52 -16.27 8.08 8.72
N PRO A 53 -17.01 8.91 7.96
CA PRO A 53 -16.67 9.20 6.56
C PRO A 53 -15.27 9.75 6.35
N TRP A 54 -14.71 10.52 7.27
CA TRP A 54 -13.34 11.03 7.09
C TRP A 54 -12.26 9.92 7.20
N VAL A 55 -12.57 8.81 7.88
CA VAL A 55 -11.65 7.68 8.02
C VAL A 55 -11.58 6.85 6.73
N SER A 56 -12.62 6.85 5.89
CA SER A 56 -12.59 6.15 4.60
C SER A 56 -11.55 6.70 3.62
N VAL A 57 -11.02 7.90 3.87
CA VAL A 57 -9.87 8.42 3.11
C VAL A 57 -8.62 7.58 3.36
N PHE A 58 -8.50 6.96 4.54
CA PHE A 58 -7.31 6.22 4.97
C PHE A 58 -7.53 4.71 5.06
N GLY A 59 -8.63 4.28 5.70
CA GLY A 59 -8.94 2.88 5.95
C GLY A 59 -9.75 2.22 4.84
N SER A 60 -9.87 0.90 4.93
CA SER A 60 -10.60 0.07 3.96
C SER A 60 -12.10 0.20 4.21
N VAL A 61 -12.87 0.65 3.20
CA VAL A 61 -14.35 0.65 3.28
C VAL A 61 -14.97 -0.63 2.78
N ASN A 62 -14.23 -1.44 2.04
CA ASN A 62 -14.63 -2.74 1.54
C ASN A 62 -13.37 -3.59 1.32
N GLU A 63 -13.52 -4.81 0.81
CA GLU A 63 -12.41 -5.74 0.58
C GLU A 63 -11.87 -5.70 -0.87
N SER A 64 -12.13 -4.62 -1.61
CA SER A 64 -11.60 -4.46 -2.97
C SER A 64 -10.08 -4.29 -2.99
N SER A 65 -9.45 -4.61 -4.12
CA SER A 65 -8.00 -4.48 -4.26
C SER A 65 -7.54 -3.02 -4.15
N VAL A 66 -8.29 -2.05 -4.69
CA VAL A 66 -7.94 -0.62 -4.56
C VAL A 66 -7.94 -0.16 -3.10
N GLU A 67 -8.94 -0.58 -2.33
CA GLU A 67 -9.02 -0.25 -0.90
C GLU A 67 -7.83 -0.81 -0.12
N HIS A 68 -7.37 -2.02 -0.46
CA HIS A 68 -6.14 -2.58 0.10
C HIS A 68 -4.88 -1.81 -0.32
N LEU A 69 -4.76 -1.43 -1.60
CA LEU A 69 -3.61 -0.65 -2.09
C LEU A 69 -3.48 0.70 -1.36
N LYS A 70 -4.61 1.35 -1.06
CA LYS A 70 -4.68 2.60 -0.29
C LYS A 70 -4.03 2.47 1.09
N LEU A 71 -4.19 1.32 1.76
CA LEU A 71 -3.61 1.07 3.09
C LEU A 71 -2.09 1.12 3.07
N PHE A 72 -1.44 0.75 1.97
CA PHE A 72 0.02 0.81 1.82
C PHE A 72 0.50 2.20 1.41
N PHE A 73 -0.31 2.95 0.65
CA PHE A 73 0.06 4.27 0.13
C PHE A 73 0.30 5.29 1.26
N TRP A 74 -0.65 5.43 2.19
CA TRP A 74 -0.57 6.43 3.27
C TRP A 74 0.66 6.29 4.17
N PRO A 75 0.96 5.10 4.74
CA PRO A 75 2.17 4.94 5.54
C PRO A 75 3.44 5.12 4.70
N ALA A 76 3.44 4.74 3.42
CA ALA A 76 4.58 4.98 2.54
C ALA A 76 4.83 6.48 2.30
N LEU A 77 3.76 7.27 2.11
CA LEU A 77 3.84 8.73 1.96
C LEU A 77 4.38 9.39 3.24
N ILE A 78 3.84 9.02 4.41
CA ILE A 78 4.30 9.54 5.70
C ILE A 78 5.78 9.20 5.91
N ALA A 79 6.17 7.94 5.68
CA ALA A 79 7.55 7.50 5.77
C ALA A 79 8.49 8.26 4.82
N ALA A 80 8.05 8.51 3.58
CA ALA A 80 8.80 9.30 2.61
C ALA A 80 9.02 10.75 3.08
N LEU A 81 7.99 11.39 3.65
CA LEU A 81 8.10 12.74 4.20
C LEU A 81 9.08 12.80 5.38
N VAL A 82 8.98 11.84 6.30
CA VAL A 82 9.88 11.71 7.45
C VAL A 82 11.32 11.48 6.97
N GLN A 83 11.55 10.47 6.13
CA GLN A 83 12.89 10.18 5.62
C GLN A 83 13.47 11.35 4.83
N HIS A 84 12.66 12.09 4.07
CA HIS A 84 13.11 13.30 3.36
C HIS A 84 13.67 14.34 4.34
N ALA A 85 13.01 14.57 5.47
CA ALA A 85 13.46 15.53 6.48
C ALA A 85 14.90 15.22 6.97
N TYR A 86 15.26 13.95 7.08
CA TYR A 86 16.58 13.51 7.54
C TYR A 86 17.61 13.29 6.42
N MET A 87 17.17 12.85 5.23
CA MET A 87 18.07 12.30 4.20
C MET A 87 18.21 13.19 2.96
N ARG A 88 17.43 14.27 2.79
CA ARG A 88 17.40 15.07 1.54
C ARG A 88 18.76 15.60 1.04
N LYS A 89 19.75 15.78 1.91
CA LYS A 89 21.12 16.21 1.55
C LYS A 89 22.12 15.07 1.40
N ARG A 90 21.76 13.86 1.86
CA ARG A 90 22.63 12.68 2.00
C ARG A 90 22.39 11.62 0.93
N VAL A 91 21.37 11.80 0.09
CA VAL A 91 21.04 10.87 -1.00
C VAL A 91 20.68 11.64 -2.27
N ASN A 92 20.79 10.95 -3.40
CA ASN A 92 20.38 11.48 -4.69
C ASN A 92 18.92 11.10 -4.98
N ASN A 93 18.30 11.77 -5.96
CA ASN A 93 17.07 11.30 -6.61
C ASN A 93 15.88 11.03 -5.68
N PHE A 94 15.84 11.60 -4.47
CA PHE A 94 14.92 11.17 -3.40
C PHE A 94 13.46 11.04 -3.85
N TRP A 95 12.87 12.12 -4.36
CA TRP A 95 11.45 12.14 -4.74
C TRP A 95 11.16 11.25 -5.95
N TRP A 96 12.13 11.08 -6.86
CA TRP A 96 12.02 10.11 -7.94
C TRP A 96 12.02 8.68 -7.40
N ALA A 97 12.94 8.35 -6.49
CA ALA A 97 13.02 7.06 -5.85
C ALA A 97 11.73 6.69 -5.11
N LYS A 98 11.11 7.64 -4.40
CA LYS A 98 9.83 7.44 -3.71
C LYS A 98 8.64 7.35 -4.64
N GLY A 99 8.59 8.18 -5.68
CA GLY A 99 7.56 8.06 -6.72
C GLY A 99 7.59 6.69 -7.40
N VAL A 100 8.77 6.20 -7.80
CA VAL A 100 8.92 4.87 -8.39
C VAL A 100 8.53 3.76 -7.41
N ALA A 101 8.98 3.83 -6.16
CA ALA A 101 8.64 2.83 -5.15
C ALA A 101 7.13 2.73 -4.93
N ILE A 102 6.46 3.87 -4.76
CA ILE A 102 5.01 3.96 -4.54
C ILE A 102 4.20 3.54 -5.78
N LEU A 103 4.75 3.70 -6.99
CA LEU A 103 4.12 3.24 -8.23
C LEU A 103 4.32 1.73 -8.47
N VAL A 104 5.51 1.20 -8.21
CA VAL A 104 5.84 -0.20 -8.50
C VAL A 104 5.25 -1.15 -7.47
N ALA A 105 5.22 -0.78 -6.19
CA ALA A 105 4.65 -1.60 -5.14
C ALA A 105 3.22 -2.11 -5.44
N PRO A 106 2.24 -1.26 -5.82
CA PRO A 106 0.90 -1.73 -6.15
C PRO A 106 0.87 -2.63 -7.39
N ILE A 107 1.71 -2.37 -8.40
CA ILE A 107 1.77 -3.22 -9.61
C ILE A 107 2.23 -4.64 -9.24
N VAL A 108 3.30 -4.75 -8.45
CA VAL A 108 3.84 -6.04 -8.01
C VAL A 108 2.86 -6.76 -7.09
N LEU A 109 2.22 -6.01 -6.18
CA LEU A 109 1.20 -6.54 -5.28
C LEU A 109 0.03 -7.13 -6.10
N LEU A 110 -0.58 -6.36 -7.00
CA LEU A 110 -1.70 -6.85 -7.82
C LEU A 110 -1.30 -8.05 -8.68
N ALA A 111 -0.15 -7.97 -9.36
CA ALA A 111 0.32 -9.06 -10.20
C ALA A 111 0.51 -10.35 -9.40
N SER A 112 1.15 -10.27 -8.23
CA SER A 112 1.36 -11.44 -7.37
C SER A 112 0.08 -11.94 -6.72
N PHE A 113 -0.83 -11.05 -6.30
CA PHE A 113 -2.12 -11.38 -5.71
C PHE A 113 -3.03 -12.15 -6.68
N TYR A 114 -3.25 -11.62 -7.89
CA TYR A 114 -4.08 -12.29 -8.87
C TYR A 114 -3.44 -13.56 -9.43
N PHE A 115 -2.11 -13.59 -9.57
CA PHE A 115 -1.40 -14.83 -9.91
C PHE A 115 -1.62 -15.91 -8.85
N TYR A 116 -1.45 -15.55 -7.58
CA TYR A 116 -1.68 -16.43 -6.45
C TYR A 116 -3.13 -16.96 -6.42
N LEU A 117 -4.13 -16.08 -6.50
CA LEU A 117 -5.54 -16.50 -6.49
C LEU A 117 -5.91 -17.37 -7.69
N GLY A 118 -5.33 -17.09 -8.87
CA GLY A 118 -5.51 -17.89 -10.07
C GLY A 118 -5.04 -19.35 -9.92
N ILE A 119 -4.16 -19.63 -8.95
CA ILE A 119 -3.71 -20.97 -8.60
C ILE A 119 -4.48 -21.53 -7.41
N ALA A 120 -4.64 -20.72 -6.35
CA ALA A 120 -5.19 -21.19 -5.08
C ALA A 120 -6.69 -21.48 -5.15
N LEU A 121 -7.47 -20.65 -5.85
CA LEU A 121 -8.92 -20.83 -5.94
C LEU A 121 -9.29 -22.12 -6.69
N PRO A 122 -8.71 -22.46 -7.86
CA PRO A 122 -9.04 -23.72 -8.53
C PRO A 122 -8.61 -24.98 -7.77
N ILE A 123 -7.51 -24.92 -7.01
CA ILE A 123 -6.94 -26.10 -6.33
C ILE A 123 -7.57 -26.30 -4.93
N TYR A 124 -7.73 -25.21 -4.17
CA TYR A 124 -8.12 -25.27 -2.76
C TYR A 124 -9.51 -24.66 -2.48
N GLY A 125 -10.11 -23.98 -3.45
CA GLY A 125 -11.41 -23.31 -3.30
C GLY A 125 -11.37 -22.05 -2.42
N ARG A 126 -10.19 -21.61 -1.97
CA ARG A 126 -10.02 -20.46 -1.06
C ARG A 126 -8.64 -19.81 -1.17
N GLY A 127 -8.57 -18.56 -0.74
CA GLY A 127 -7.31 -17.88 -0.44
C GLY A 127 -6.78 -18.18 0.97
N PHE A 128 -5.63 -17.62 1.30
CA PHE A 128 -4.88 -17.81 2.53
C PHE A 128 -4.33 -16.46 3.00
N LEU A 129 -4.67 -16.08 4.23
CA LEU A 129 -4.24 -14.82 4.83
C LEU A 129 -2.73 -14.58 4.75
N TRP A 130 -1.91 -15.61 5.00
CA TRP A 130 -0.45 -15.48 4.95
C TRP A 130 0.05 -15.20 3.52
N ALA A 131 -0.62 -15.72 2.50
CA ALA A 131 -0.29 -15.47 1.11
C ALA A 131 -0.72 -14.06 0.69
N ASP A 132 -1.90 -13.62 1.13
CA ASP A 132 -2.41 -12.26 0.92
C ASP A 132 -1.44 -11.22 1.52
N ILE A 133 -1.04 -11.39 2.78
CA ILE A 133 0.00 -10.56 3.44
C ILE A 133 1.33 -10.65 2.69
N GLY A 134 1.70 -11.86 2.23
CA GLY A 134 2.92 -12.11 1.48
C GLY A 134 2.99 -11.33 0.16
N THR A 135 1.88 -11.19 -0.56
CA THR A 135 1.82 -10.40 -1.80
C THR A 135 2.01 -8.91 -1.54
N GLY A 136 1.41 -8.40 -0.45
CA GLY A 136 1.64 -7.04 0.04
C GLY A 136 3.11 -6.79 0.40
N ALA A 137 3.70 -7.70 1.19
CA ALA A 137 5.10 -7.66 1.56
C ALA A 137 6.03 -7.68 0.34
N LEU A 138 5.75 -8.51 -0.67
CA LEU A 138 6.53 -8.58 -1.90
C LEU A 138 6.52 -7.26 -2.67
N GLY A 139 5.35 -6.60 -2.77
CA GLY A 139 5.21 -5.30 -3.40
C GLY A 139 6.01 -4.21 -2.69
N VAL A 140 5.84 -4.09 -1.37
CA VAL A 140 6.56 -3.11 -0.55
C VAL A 140 8.07 -3.37 -0.60
N LEU A 141 8.51 -4.62 -0.43
CA LEU A 141 9.92 -4.98 -0.50
C LEU A 141 10.55 -4.58 -1.83
N THR A 142 9.86 -4.86 -2.94
CA THR A 142 10.33 -4.48 -4.28
C THR A 142 10.44 -2.97 -4.43
N GLY A 143 9.43 -2.22 -3.98
CA GLY A 143 9.45 -0.76 -3.96
C GLY A 143 10.64 -0.20 -3.17
N ASN A 144 10.89 -0.74 -1.97
CA ASN A 144 11.98 -0.32 -1.09
C ASN A 144 13.36 -0.65 -1.68
N ILE A 145 13.51 -1.82 -2.33
CA ILE A 145 14.75 -2.17 -3.07
C ILE A 145 15.00 -1.16 -4.20
N LEU A 146 13.98 -0.81 -4.98
CA LEU A 146 14.11 0.19 -6.04
C LEU A 146 14.42 1.58 -5.47
N SER A 147 13.78 1.96 -4.36
CA SER A 147 14.04 3.21 -3.68
C SER A 147 15.51 3.32 -3.26
N TYR A 148 16.03 2.28 -2.60
CA TYR A 148 17.44 2.16 -2.23
C TYR A 148 18.37 2.28 -3.45
N ARG A 149 18.10 1.53 -4.52
CA ARG A 149 18.93 1.54 -5.74
C ARG A 149 18.96 2.93 -6.38
N ILE A 150 17.83 3.62 -6.46
CA ILE A 150 17.72 4.94 -7.09
C ILE A 150 18.37 6.02 -6.21
N MET A 151 18.21 5.95 -4.89
CA MET A 151 18.79 6.93 -3.96
C MET A 151 20.31 6.85 -3.84
N THR A 152 20.86 5.66 -4.08
CA THR A 152 22.31 5.40 -4.04
C THR A 152 22.99 5.48 -5.41
N ALA A 153 22.21 5.72 -6.47
CA ALA A 153 22.70 5.97 -7.81
C ALA A 153 23.23 7.41 -7.98
N PRO A 154 24.02 7.69 -9.02
CA PRO A 154 24.40 9.05 -9.40
C PRO A 154 23.17 9.96 -9.59
N PRO A 155 23.33 11.28 -9.39
CA PRO A 155 22.23 12.23 -9.55
C PRO A 155 21.68 12.18 -10.98
N LEU A 156 20.36 12.07 -11.07
CA LEU A 156 19.59 12.22 -12.28
C LEU A 156 19.15 13.68 -12.41
N GLY A 157 18.89 14.14 -13.65
CA GLY A 157 18.50 15.52 -13.89
C GLY A 157 17.24 15.95 -13.11
N SER A 158 17.16 17.24 -12.81
CA SER A 158 16.16 17.85 -11.91
C SER A 158 14.69 17.54 -12.25
N ALA A 159 14.36 17.32 -13.54
CA ALA A 159 13.02 16.95 -13.98
C ALA A 159 12.44 15.72 -13.26
N ARG A 160 13.28 14.73 -12.91
CA ARG A 160 12.82 13.48 -12.27
C ARG A 160 12.21 13.73 -10.89
N ARG A 161 12.65 14.77 -10.18
CA ARG A 161 12.05 15.18 -8.91
C ARG A 161 10.56 15.50 -9.10
N ASN A 162 10.24 16.33 -10.08
CA ASN A 162 8.88 16.79 -10.33
C ASN A 162 7.99 15.63 -10.81
N ILE A 163 8.54 14.73 -11.64
CA ILE A 163 7.83 13.50 -12.04
C ILE A 163 7.51 12.63 -10.83
N GLY A 164 8.48 12.39 -9.94
CA GLY A 164 8.26 11.61 -8.72
C GLY A 164 7.19 12.22 -7.82
N LEU A 165 7.20 13.53 -7.63
CA LEU A 165 6.16 14.26 -6.90
C LEU A 165 4.79 14.17 -7.59
N ALA A 166 4.74 14.28 -8.91
CA ALA A 166 3.50 14.15 -9.67
C ALA A 166 2.88 12.75 -9.54
N ILE A 167 3.69 11.69 -9.61
CA ILE A 167 3.24 10.31 -9.38
C ILE A 167 2.60 10.19 -7.99
N ILE A 168 3.27 10.68 -6.94
CA ILE A 168 2.77 10.65 -5.58
C ILE A 168 1.47 11.44 -5.45
N GLY A 169 1.40 12.64 -6.05
CA GLY A 169 0.22 13.50 -6.00
C GLY A 169 -0.99 12.87 -6.71
N VAL A 170 -0.80 12.29 -7.89
CA VAL A 170 -1.87 11.62 -8.65
C VAL A 170 -2.38 10.39 -7.90
N LEU A 171 -1.48 9.54 -7.39
CA LEU A 171 -1.87 8.37 -6.61
C LEU A 171 -2.56 8.78 -5.30
N GLY A 172 -2.08 9.84 -4.64
CA GLY A 172 -2.70 10.36 -3.42
C GLY A 172 -4.10 10.90 -3.66
N LEU A 173 -4.33 11.63 -4.75
CA LEU A 173 -5.66 12.10 -5.13
C LEU A 173 -6.59 10.93 -5.45
N HIS A 174 -6.09 9.95 -6.21
CA HIS A 174 -6.84 8.73 -6.52
C HIS A 174 -7.26 7.99 -5.25
N PHE A 175 -6.32 7.67 -4.34
CA PHE A 175 -6.62 6.94 -3.12
C PHE A 175 -7.48 7.72 -2.13
N ALA A 176 -7.34 9.05 -2.07
CA ALA A 176 -8.21 9.89 -1.23
C ALA A 176 -9.67 9.92 -1.71
N THR A 177 -9.90 9.67 -3.00
CA THR A 177 -11.24 9.72 -3.61
C THR A 177 -11.81 8.34 -3.95
N ALA A 178 -11.01 7.28 -3.89
CA ALA A 178 -11.36 5.93 -4.33
C ALA A 178 -12.64 5.36 -3.70
N ALA A 179 -12.89 5.68 -2.41
CA ALA A 179 -14.07 5.24 -1.68
C ALA A 179 -15.39 5.90 -2.17
N TYR A 180 -15.30 7.05 -2.86
CA TYR A 180 -16.45 7.85 -3.28
C TYR A 180 -16.60 7.91 -4.80
N LEU A 181 -15.49 7.89 -5.54
CA LEU A 181 -15.45 7.97 -7.00
C LEU A 181 -15.07 6.61 -7.57
N THR A 182 -15.90 5.61 -7.30
CA THR A 182 -15.61 4.21 -7.59
C THR A 182 -16.08 3.83 -9.00
N PRO A 183 -15.18 3.58 -9.97
CA PRO A 183 -15.54 3.07 -11.27
C PRO A 183 -16.01 1.62 -11.16
N ARG A 184 -16.93 1.21 -12.05
CA ARG A 184 -17.32 -0.20 -12.21
C ARG A 184 -16.23 -0.98 -12.94
N PHE A 185 -15.19 -1.33 -12.19
CA PHE A 185 -14.01 -2.03 -12.66
C PHE A 185 -13.54 -3.03 -11.61
N PHE A 186 -13.03 -4.20 -12.03
CA PHE A 186 -12.78 -5.34 -11.15
C PHE A 186 -11.86 -5.05 -9.94
N LEU A 187 -10.93 -4.09 -10.05
CA LEU A 187 -10.05 -3.73 -8.93
C LEU A 187 -10.79 -3.05 -7.77
N TYR A 188 -11.95 -2.44 -8.05
CA TYR A 188 -12.77 -1.74 -7.07
C TYR A 188 -13.93 -2.59 -6.55
N GLU A 189 -14.13 -3.78 -7.13
CA GLU A 189 -15.20 -4.67 -6.75
C GLU A 189 -14.87 -5.32 -5.41
N ASN A 190 -15.86 -5.36 -4.53
CA ASN A 190 -15.72 -5.91 -3.19
C ASN A 190 -15.70 -7.45 -3.21
N PHE A 191 -14.69 -8.04 -2.56
CA PHE A 191 -14.50 -9.48 -2.42
C PHE A 191 -14.97 -9.97 -1.04
N PHE A 192 -16.16 -10.54 -0.96
CA PHE A 192 -16.60 -11.20 0.27
C PHE A 192 -16.19 -12.68 0.25
N GLY A 193 -15.23 -13.07 1.10
CA GLY A 193 -14.76 -14.44 1.16
C GLY A 193 -14.28 -14.98 -0.20
N TYR A 194 -13.61 -14.12 -0.99
CA TYR A 194 -13.15 -14.37 -2.36
C TYR A 194 -14.26 -14.58 -3.42
N LYS A 195 -15.49 -14.19 -3.09
CA LYS A 195 -16.60 -14.04 -4.05
C LYS A 195 -16.85 -12.57 -4.33
N TYR A 196 -17.01 -12.25 -5.59
CA TYR A 196 -17.44 -10.93 -6.02
C TYR A 196 -18.87 -10.67 -5.54
N SER A 197 -19.06 -9.58 -4.80
CA SER A 197 -20.38 -9.12 -4.36
C SER A 197 -21.10 -8.27 -5.41
N GLY A 198 -20.35 -7.69 -6.36
CA GLY A 198 -20.86 -6.65 -7.24
C GLY A 198 -20.93 -5.26 -6.60
N ASP A 199 -20.51 -5.12 -5.34
CA ASP A 199 -20.50 -3.86 -4.60
C ASP A 199 -19.20 -3.08 -4.81
N PHE A 200 -19.30 -1.75 -4.73
CA PHE A 200 -18.23 -0.80 -5.05
C PHE A 200 -18.24 0.38 -4.08
N GLY A 201 -17.10 0.70 -3.45
CA GLY A 201 -16.97 1.88 -2.57
C GLY A 201 -17.99 1.94 -1.44
N ILE A 202 -18.43 3.15 -1.07
CA ILE A 202 -19.55 3.39 -0.14
C ILE A 202 -20.84 3.64 -0.94
N LEU A 203 -21.74 2.65 -0.95
CA LEU A 203 -23.05 2.72 -1.61
C LEU A 203 -24.18 3.21 -0.68
N PRO A 204 -25.30 3.73 -1.22
CA PRO A 204 -26.47 4.11 -0.41
C PRO A 204 -27.09 2.94 0.37
N ASP A 205 -27.00 1.73 -0.17
CA ASP A 205 -27.46 0.47 0.40
C ASP A 205 -26.31 -0.37 0.99
N TYR A 206 -25.12 0.23 1.14
CA TYR A 206 -23.93 -0.47 1.63
C TYR A 206 -24.17 -1.07 3.02
N SER A 207 -24.26 -2.39 3.06
CA SER A 207 -24.23 -3.13 4.31
C SER A 207 -22.81 -3.11 4.86
N LYS A 208 -22.65 -2.49 6.04
CA LYS A 208 -21.36 -2.35 6.70
C LYS A 208 -20.77 -3.73 6.98
N TYR A 209 -19.57 -3.97 6.45
CA TYR A 209 -18.82 -5.14 6.84
C TYR A 209 -18.31 -4.97 8.27
N LEU A 210 -18.75 -5.87 9.16
CA LEU A 210 -18.38 -5.89 10.56
C LEU A 210 -17.54 -7.14 10.85
N ILE A 211 -16.23 -6.97 10.96
CA ILE A 211 -15.32 -8.00 11.47
C ILE A 211 -15.50 -8.12 12.99
N PHE A 212 -15.61 -6.99 13.67
CA PHE A 212 -15.82 -6.87 15.10
C PHE A 212 -17.30 -6.68 15.38
N ARG A 213 -17.89 -7.63 16.10
CA ARG A 213 -19.29 -7.57 16.51
C ARG A 213 -19.39 -7.14 17.97
N SER A 214 -20.40 -6.33 18.30
CA SER A 214 -20.76 -6.14 19.69
C SER A 214 -21.24 -7.46 20.31
N PRO A 215 -21.12 -7.63 21.64
CA PRO A 215 -21.68 -8.80 22.32
C PRO A 215 -23.19 -8.99 22.05
N GLU A 216 -23.92 -7.89 21.93
CA GLU A 216 -25.36 -7.86 21.65
C GLU A 216 -25.69 -8.38 20.25
N GLU A 217 -24.94 -7.94 19.22
CA GLU A 217 -25.09 -8.44 17.84
C GLU A 217 -24.68 -9.91 17.72
N TYR A 218 -23.66 -10.33 18.46
CA TYR A 218 -23.24 -11.73 18.49
C TYR A 218 -24.34 -12.65 19.04
N GLU A 219 -24.94 -12.28 20.17
CA GLU A 219 -26.04 -13.06 20.77
C GLU A 219 -27.30 -13.03 19.90
N ALA A 220 -27.62 -11.91 19.26
CA ALA A 220 -28.77 -11.81 18.35
C ALA A 220 -28.65 -12.75 17.13
N ILE A 221 -27.46 -12.84 16.52
CA ILE A 221 -27.22 -13.73 15.37
C ILE A 221 -27.26 -15.19 15.82
N LYS A 222 -26.62 -15.52 16.94
CA LYS A 222 -26.62 -16.87 17.50
C LYS A 222 -28.04 -17.35 17.82
N ALA A 223 -28.88 -16.45 18.35
CA ALA A 223 -30.30 -16.72 18.56
C ALA A 223 -31.04 -17.00 17.23
N ALA A 224 -30.81 -16.18 16.20
CA ALA A 224 -31.42 -16.35 14.89
C ALA A 224 -31.01 -17.66 14.18
N GLU A 225 -29.73 -18.02 14.23
CA GLU A 225 -29.22 -19.28 13.67
C GLU A 225 -29.81 -20.49 14.39
N SER A 226 -29.90 -20.44 15.72
CA SER A 226 -30.51 -21.50 16.54
C SER A 226 -32.01 -21.68 16.23
N ALA A 227 -32.72 -20.59 15.93
CA ALA A 227 -34.12 -20.64 15.54
C ALA A 227 -34.31 -21.28 14.16
N SER A 228 -33.45 -20.95 13.19
CA SER A 228 -33.51 -21.55 11.83
C SER A 228 -33.12 -23.03 11.78
N ALA A 229 -32.31 -23.51 12.73
CA ALA A 229 -31.92 -24.90 12.82
C ALA A 229 -32.98 -25.78 13.51
N SER A 230 -33.95 -25.16 14.17
CA SER A 230 -35.06 -25.82 14.89
C SER A 230 -36.37 -25.89 14.09
N SER A 231 -36.39 -25.30 12.89
CA SER A 231 -37.51 -25.30 11.92
C SER A 231 -37.21 -26.18 10.72
#